data_AF-A0A642PJT6-F1
#
_entry.id   AF-A0A642PJT6-F1
#
_cell.length_a   1.000
_cell.length_b   1.000
_cell.length_c   1.000
_cell.angle_alpha   90.00
_cell.angle_beta   90.00
_cell.angle_gamma   90.00
#
_symmetry.space_group_name_H-M   'P 1'
#
loop_
_entity.id
_entity.type
_entity.pdbx_description
1 polymer ?
#
loop_
_entity_poly.entity_id
_entity_poly.type
_entity_poly.pdbx_seq_one_letter_code
_entity_poly.pdbx_strand_id
1 'polypeptide(L)'
;AIAHVETLMRSKFGDVENPLLVSVRSGARASMPGMMDTILNLGLNDEVVEGLTRKTGNARFAWDSYRRFVQMYGDVVLGMKPVNKEDVDPFEAIIEDVKHAKGVKLDNELEVEDLKELVKKFKAAVKEQTGKDFPTCAYEQLWGAVCAVFNSWMNERAILYRKMEGIPDEWGTAVSVQAMVFGNMGESSATGVCFSRDAATGEDLFNGEYLINAQGEDVVAGIRTPQQITKIGSQRWAELAGVSEEERASKYPSMEEAMPEIYKELDALQTKLENHYRDMQDMEFTVQEGKLWFLQTRNGKRTGAAMVKIAVDLLHQGMIDEKTALMRCEPNKLDELLHPVFDKTALKQAKVLTRGLPASPGAATGQIVFFADDAAEWHAAGKRVVMVR
;
A
#
# COMPACT_ATOMS: atom_id res chain seq x y z
N ALA A 1 24.30 5.30 11.08
CA ALA A 1 22.84 5.30 10.94
C ALA A 1 22.23 4.01 11.50
N ILE A 2 22.53 2.83 10.94
CA ILE A 2 21.97 1.54 11.42
C ILE A 2 22.14 1.34 12.94
N ALA A 3 23.34 1.54 13.49
CA ALA A 3 23.58 1.41 14.94
C ALA A 3 22.66 2.26 15.82
N HIS A 4 22.25 3.44 15.34
CA HIS A 4 21.28 4.28 16.05
C HIS A 4 19.88 3.67 16.03
N VAL A 5 19.45 3.12 14.88
CA VAL A 5 18.19 2.38 14.74
C VAL A 5 18.19 1.14 15.63
N GLU A 6 19.30 0.39 15.67
CA GLU A 6 19.46 -0.76 16.55
C GLU A 6 19.27 -0.40 18.02
N THR A 7 19.77 0.76 18.44
CA THR A 7 19.63 1.26 19.81
C THR A 7 18.17 1.61 20.11
N LEU A 8 17.49 2.30 19.20
CA LEU A 8 16.08 2.71 19.35
C LEU A 8 15.13 1.51 19.37
N MET A 9 15.38 0.53 18.48
CA MET A 9 14.54 -0.66 18.34
C MET A 9 14.92 -1.78 19.32
N ARG A 10 16.07 -1.65 20.00
CA ARG A 10 16.63 -2.69 20.88
C ARG A 10 16.73 -4.05 20.17
N SER A 11 17.19 -4.01 18.93
CA SER A 11 17.35 -5.17 18.03
C SER A 11 18.57 -4.92 17.14
N LYS A 12 19.17 -5.97 16.56
CA LYS A 12 20.43 -5.84 15.82
C LYS A 12 20.31 -6.32 14.37
N PHE A 13 20.88 -5.55 13.44
CA PHE A 13 20.78 -5.79 12.01
C PHE A 13 21.65 -6.99 11.60
N GLY A 14 21.00 -8.01 11.05
CA GLY A 14 21.63 -9.30 10.74
C GLY A 14 21.82 -10.24 11.95
N ASP A 15 21.18 -9.95 13.08
CA ASP A 15 21.23 -10.82 14.27
C ASP A 15 20.19 -11.94 14.22
N VAL A 16 20.58 -13.14 14.66
CA VAL A 16 19.76 -14.36 14.58
C VAL A 16 18.79 -14.50 15.75
N GLU A 17 19.06 -13.88 16.90
CA GLU A 17 18.19 -14.00 18.07
C GLU A 17 17.17 -12.88 18.13
N ASN A 18 17.60 -11.65 17.84
CA ASN A 18 16.76 -10.47 17.89
C ASN A 18 16.97 -9.57 16.66
N PRO A 19 16.50 -10.03 15.49
CA PRO A 19 16.74 -9.34 14.23
C PRO A 19 16.08 -7.97 14.18
N LEU A 20 16.85 -7.00 13.71
CA LEU A 20 16.35 -5.78 13.09
C LEU A 20 16.20 -6.06 11.59
N LEU A 21 14.99 -5.89 11.06
CA LEU A 21 14.75 -5.83 9.62
C LEU A 21 14.48 -4.38 9.21
N VAL A 22 14.78 -4.02 7.97
CA VAL A 22 14.57 -2.67 7.45
C VAL A 22 13.79 -2.69 6.14
N SER A 23 13.07 -1.60 5.87
CA SER A 23 12.61 -1.26 4.52
C SER A 23 13.56 -0.25 3.90
N VAL A 24 13.68 -0.33 2.58
CA VAL A 24 14.41 0.62 1.75
C VAL A 24 13.43 1.16 0.72
N ARG A 25 13.11 2.45 0.82
CA ARG A 25 12.12 3.14 -0.01
C ARG A 25 12.77 4.31 -0.74
N SER A 26 12.39 4.52 -1.99
CA SER A 26 12.68 5.75 -2.72
C SER A 26 11.91 6.94 -2.15
N GLY A 27 12.51 8.13 -2.16
CA GLY A 27 11.85 9.38 -1.78
C GLY A 27 12.33 10.55 -2.64
N ALA A 28 11.62 10.85 -3.72
CA ALA A 28 11.89 12.03 -4.54
C ALA A 28 11.22 13.29 -3.94
N ARG A 29 11.68 14.47 -4.37
CA ARG A 29 11.08 15.76 -3.96
C ARG A 29 9.60 15.86 -4.34
N ALA A 30 9.25 15.35 -5.52
CA ALA A 30 7.88 15.27 -6.00
C ALA A 30 7.34 13.84 -5.87
N SER A 31 6.04 13.71 -5.67
CA SER A 31 5.38 12.41 -5.55
C SER A 31 5.35 11.71 -6.91
N MET A 32 5.89 10.48 -6.95
CA MET A 32 5.89 9.61 -8.14
C MET A 32 5.32 8.22 -7.78
N PRO A 33 4.01 8.12 -7.49
CA PRO A 33 3.39 6.89 -7.00
C PRO A 33 3.50 5.75 -8.02
N GLY A 34 3.92 4.56 -7.56
CA GLY A 34 4.06 3.36 -8.40
C GLY A 34 5.25 3.38 -9.37
N MET A 35 6.05 4.46 -9.38
CA MET A 35 7.15 4.63 -10.34
C MET A 35 8.51 4.15 -9.83
N MET A 36 8.65 4.06 -8.51
CA MET A 36 9.90 3.74 -7.83
C MET A 36 9.74 2.54 -6.92
N ASP A 37 10.82 1.79 -6.74
CA ASP A 37 10.78 0.48 -6.09
C ASP A 37 10.92 0.59 -4.56
N THR A 38 10.31 -0.36 -3.87
CA THR A 38 10.38 -0.51 -2.41
C THR A 38 10.82 -1.92 -2.08
N ILE A 39 11.78 -2.05 -1.16
CA ILE A 39 12.22 -3.33 -0.62
C ILE A 39 11.81 -3.36 0.86
N LEU A 40 11.12 -4.42 1.26
CA LEU A 40 10.70 -4.70 2.63
C LEU A 40 11.48 -5.90 3.16
N ASN A 41 11.46 -6.10 4.48
CA ASN A 41 12.07 -7.26 5.14
C ASN A 41 13.58 -7.46 4.86
N LEU A 42 14.28 -6.39 4.51
CA LEU A 42 15.72 -6.44 4.24
C LEU A 42 16.47 -6.77 5.52
N GLY A 43 17.41 -7.72 5.42
CA GLY A 43 18.13 -8.31 6.55
C GLY A 43 17.76 -9.78 6.78
N LEU A 44 16.72 -10.30 6.13
CA LEU A 44 16.38 -11.72 6.18
C LEU A 44 17.44 -12.57 5.48
N ASN A 45 17.79 -13.69 6.11
CA ASN A 45 18.58 -14.78 5.58
C ASN A 45 18.15 -16.10 6.26
N ASP A 46 18.83 -17.21 5.94
CA ASP A 46 18.44 -18.54 6.42
C ASP A 46 18.53 -18.70 7.94
N GLU A 47 19.42 -17.97 8.60
CA GLU A 47 19.54 -18.00 10.06
C GLU A 47 18.55 -17.04 10.71
N VAL A 48 18.42 -15.83 10.16
CA VAL A 48 17.56 -14.77 10.68
C VAL A 48 16.07 -15.15 10.60
N VAL A 49 15.63 -15.86 9.55
CA VAL A 49 14.23 -16.31 9.44
C VAL A 49 13.85 -17.31 10.53
N GLU A 50 14.79 -18.15 10.97
CA GLU A 50 14.59 -19.05 12.11
C GLU A 50 14.51 -18.27 13.43
N GLY A 51 15.32 -17.22 13.55
CA GLY A 51 15.21 -16.23 14.63
C GLY A 51 13.84 -15.57 14.72
N LEU A 52 13.37 -15.05 13.59
CA LEU A 52 12.07 -14.41 13.46
C LEU A 52 10.93 -15.39 13.77
N THR A 53 11.05 -16.64 13.33
CA THR A 53 10.10 -17.73 13.66
C THR A 53 9.99 -17.93 15.17
N ARG A 54 11.11 -18.03 15.89
CA ARG A 54 11.12 -18.18 17.35
C ARG A 54 10.55 -16.96 18.05
N LYS A 55 10.94 -15.76 17.63
CA LYS A 55 10.52 -14.50 18.26
C LYS A 55 9.03 -14.24 18.12
N THR A 56 8.46 -14.56 16.97
CA THR A 56 7.04 -14.30 16.67
C THR A 56 6.12 -15.46 17.04
N GLY A 57 6.67 -16.66 17.26
CA GLY A 57 5.87 -17.88 17.38
C GLY A 57 5.08 -18.23 16.11
N ASN A 58 5.40 -17.59 14.97
CA ASN A 58 4.64 -17.68 13.73
C ASN A 58 5.56 -18.00 12.55
N ALA A 59 5.83 -19.29 12.36
CA ALA A 59 6.69 -19.79 11.29
C ALA A 59 6.16 -19.41 9.90
N ARG A 60 4.84 -19.47 9.71
CA ARG A 60 4.18 -19.06 8.46
C ARG A 60 4.55 -17.63 8.08
N PHE A 61 4.39 -16.70 9.01
CA PHE A 61 4.75 -15.29 8.81
C PHE A 61 6.23 -15.12 8.43
N ALA A 62 7.14 -15.75 9.18
CA ALA A 62 8.56 -15.57 8.96
C ALA A 62 8.99 -16.08 7.57
N TRP A 63 8.53 -17.28 7.19
CA TRP A 63 8.84 -17.88 5.90
C TRP A 63 8.12 -17.21 4.72
N ASP A 64 6.90 -16.71 4.91
CA ASP A 64 6.21 -15.91 3.89
C ASP A 64 6.91 -14.56 3.67
N SER A 65 7.34 -13.90 4.76
CA SER A 65 8.13 -12.67 4.68
C SER A 65 9.46 -12.91 3.95
N TYR A 66 10.07 -14.08 4.14
CA TYR A 66 11.33 -14.42 3.50
C TYR A 66 11.18 -14.74 2.01
N ARG A 67 10.17 -15.52 1.60
CA ARG A 67 9.93 -15.74 0.17
C ARG A 67 9.61 -14.44 -0.56
N ARG A 68 8.78 -13.57 0.04
CA ARG A 68 8.48 -12.23 -0.49
C ARG A 68 9.73 -11.37 -0.60
N PHE A 69 10.60 -11.39 0.42
CA PHE A 69 11.87 -10.67 0.37
C PHE A 69 12.78 -11.16 -0.77
N VAL A 70 12.94 -12.47 -0.93
CA VAL A 70 13.79 -13.03 -1.99
C VAL A 70 13.25 -12.65 -3.38
N GLN A 71 11.94 -12.76 -3.58
CA GLN A 71 11.27 -12.34 -4.82
C GLN A 71 11.49 -10.83 -5.08
N MET A 72 11.08 -9.97 -4.15
CA MET A 72 11.19 -8.51 -4.29
C MET A 72 12.64 -8.05 -4.51
N TYR A 73 13.60 -8.63 -3.78
CA TYR A 73 15.00 -8.29 -3.93
C TYR A 73 15.54 -8.81 -5.27
N GLY A 74 15.11 -10.00 -5.71
CA GLY A 74 15.42 -10.55 -7.03
C GLY A 74 14.92 -9.64 -8.16
N ASP A 75 13.67 -9.21 -8.09
CA ASP A 75 13.06 -8.34 -9.09
C ASP A 75 13.75 -6.98 -9.16
N VAL A 76 13.83 -6.31 -8.01
CA VAL A 76 14.23 -4.90 -7.92
C VAL A 76 15.74 -4.73 -7.97
N VAL A 77 16.48 -5.53 -7.20
CA VAL A 77 17.92 -5.32 -7.01
C VAL A 77 18.74 -6.18 -7.96
N LEU A 78 18.27 -7.38 -8.28
CA LEU A 78 18.98 -8.31 -9.16
C LEU A 78 18.46 -8.28 -10.61
N GLY A 79 17.44 -7.48 -10.90
CA GLY A 79 16.95 -7.22 -12.25
C GLY A 79 16.26 -8.43 -12.89
N MET A 80 15.63 -9.28 -12.09
CA MET A 80 14.93 -10.50 -12.56
C MET A 80 13.48 -10.26 -12.97
N LYS A 81 13.01 -9.01 -12.89
CA LYS A 81 11.65 -8.62 -13.25
C LYS A 81 11.40 -8.84 -14.76
N PRO A 82 10.18 -9.25 -15.18
CA PRO A 82 9.75 -9.24 -16.57
C PRO A 82 10.07 -7.93 -17.27
N VAL A 83 10.67 -7.99 -18.46
CA VAL A 83 11.01 -6.80 -19.26
C VAL A 83 9.82 -6.40 -20.12
N ASN A 84 9.08 -7.38 -20.65
CA ASN A 84 7.93 -7.18 -21.52
C ASN A 84 6.70 -7.97 -21.04
N LYS A 85 5.52 -7.65 -21.58
CA LYS A 85 4.24 -8.29 -21.24
C LYS A 85 4.15 -9.79 -21.55
N GLU A 86 5.03 -10.29 -22.41
CA GLU A 86 5.10 -11.70 -22.80
C GLU A 86 6.08 -12.48 -21.94
N ASP A 87 6.92 -11.79 -21.16
CA ASP A 87 7.88 -12.43 -20.28
C ASP A 87 7.15 -13.01 -19.07
N VAL A 88 7.43 -14.26 -18.78
CA VAL A 88 6.94 -14.91 -17.56
C VAL A 88 7.80 -14.45 -16.39
N ASP A 89 7.15 -13.97 -15.33
CA ASP A 89 7.83 -13.70 -14.07
C ASP A 89 8.41 -15.00 -13.51
N PRO A 90 9.74 -15.11 -13.33
CA PRO A 90 10.36 -16.36 -12.92
C PRO A 90 9.91 -16.79 -11.52
N PHE A 91 9.60 -15.85 -10.63
CA PHE A 91 9.13 -16.17 -9.29
C PHE A 91 7.67 -16.62 -9.32
N GLU A 92 6.80 -15.94 -10.06
CA GLU A 92 5.40 -16.35 -10.20
C GLU A 92 5.25 -17.73 -10.86
N ALA A 93 6.06 -18.03 -11.88
CA ALA A 93 6.08 -19.38 -12.47
C ALA A 93 6.41 -20.45 -11.43
N ILE A 94 7.40 -20.19 -10.58
CA ILE A 94 7.77 -21.11 -9.49
C ILE A 94 6.65 -21.24 -8.45
N ILE A 95 5.95 -20.14 -8.12
CA ILE A 95 4.80 -20.18 -7.21
C ILE A 95 3.69 -21.05 -7.80
N GLU A 96 3.31 -20.83 -9.05
CA GLU A 96 2.29 -21.63 -9.73
C GLU A 96 2.65 -23.11 -9.81
N ASP A 97 3.90 -23.45 -10.10
CA ASP A 97 4.38 -24.84 -10.11
C ASP A 97 4.24 -25.51 -8.74
N VAL A 98 4.58 -24.80 -7.66
CA VAL A 98 4.40 -25.31 -6.29
C VAL A 98 2.92 -25.44 -5.94
N LYS A 99 2.08 -24.45 -6.29
CA LYS A 99 0.63 -24.53 -6.06
C LYS A 99 -0.01 -25.71 -6.79
N HIS A 100 0.34 -25.92 -8.05
CA HIS A 100 -0.09 -27.05 -8.84
C HIS A 100 0.35 -28.39 -8.23
N ALA A 101 1.60 -28.50 -7.79
CA ALA A 101 2.11 -29.70 -7.14
C ALA A 101 1.40 -30.02 -5.81
N LYS A 102 0.93 -28.98 -5.10
CA LYS A 102 0.20 -29.12 -3.82
C LYS A 102 -1.32 -29.18 -3.98
N GLY A 103 -1.83 -28.92 -5.18
CA GLY A 103 -3.28 -28.91 -5.47
C GLY A 103 -4.02 -27.74 -4.84
N VAL A 104 -3.32 -26.64 -4.53
CA VAL A 104 -3.91 -25.41 -3.98
C VAL A 104 -4.08 -24.37 -5.08
N LYS A 105 -4.93 -23.36 -4.86
CA LYS A 105 -5.19 -22.30 -5.84
C LYS A 105 -4.66 -20.95 -5.40
N LEU A 106 -4.66 -20.70 -4.10
CA LEU A 106 -4.29 -19.43 -3.50
C LEU A 106 -2.99 -19.59 -2.70
N ASP A 107 -2.15 -18.55 -2.72
CA ASP A 107 -0.88 -18.54 -1.99
C ASP A 107 -1.08 -18.71 -0.48
N ASN A 108 -2.21 -18.23 0.06
CA ASN A 108 -2.53 -18.35 1.47
C ASN A 108 -2.89 -19.79 1.90
N GLU A 109 -3.07 -20.72 0.96
CA GLU A 109 -3.28 -22.15 1.21
C GLU A 109 -1.96 -22.94 1.27
N LEU A 110 -0.84 -22.35 0.85
CA LEU A 110 0.49 -22.98 0.95
C LEU A 110 0.89 -23.12 2.41
N GLU A 111 1.45 -24.25 2.82
CA GLU A 111 1.90 -24.49 4.19
C GLU A 111 3.34 -24.02 4.43
N VAL A 112 3.81 -24.02 5.69
CA VAL A 112 5.16 -23.55 6.05
C VAL A 112 6.27 -24.27 5.27
N GLU A 113 6.13 -25.58 5.06
CA GLU A 113 7.12 -26.35 4.30
C GLU A 113 7.12 -25.99 2.80
N ASP A 114 5.98 -25.59 2.26
CA ASP A 114 5.88 -25.12 0.87
C ASP A 114 6.54 -23.74 0.72
N LEU A 115 6.39 -22.86 1.72
CA LEU A 115 7.08 -21.57 1.75
C LEU A 115 8.61 -21.73 1.83
N LYS A 116 9.10 -22.70 2.62
CA LYS A 116 10.53 -23.06 2.63
C LYS A 116 10.99 -23.59 1.27
N GLU A 117 10.18 -24.42 0.62
CA GLU A 117 10.45 -24.93 -0.72
C GLU A 117 10.54 -23.77 -1.74
N LEU A 118 9.62 -22.80 -1.67
CA LEU A 118 9.66 -21.59 -2.50
C LEU A 118 10.94 -20.79 -2.31
N VAL A 119 11.35 -20.49 -1.07
CA VAL A 119 12.61 -19.78 -0.79
C VAL A 119 13.79 -20.50 -1.45
N LYS A 120 13.85 -21.83 -1.32
CA LYS A 120 14.92 -22.64 -1.94
C LYS A 120 14.90 -22.53 -3.47
N LYS A 121 13.72 -22.67 -4.09
CA LYS A 121 13.58 -22.57 -5.55
C LYS A 121 13.88 -21.17 -6.06
N PHE A 122 13.44 -20.12 -5.36
CA PHE A 122 13.73 -18.73 -5.70
C PHE A 122 15.23 -18.46 -5.68
N LYS A 123 15.94 -18.85 -4.62
CA LYS A 123 17.39 -18.70 -4.56
C LYS A 123 18.13 -19.47 -5.66
N ALA A 124 17.63 -20.63 -6.04
CA ALA A 124 18.18 -21.39 -7.16
C ALA A 124 17.99 -20.63 -8.49
N ALA A 125 16.80 -20.08 -8.73
CA ALA A 125 16.53 -19.23 -9.90
C ALA A 125 17.41 -17.97 -9.92
N VAL A 126 17.63 -17.33 -8.76
CA VAL A 126 18.59 -16.22 -8.63
C VAL A 126 19.98 -16.64 -9.09
N LYS A 127 20.47 -17.80 -8.62
CA LYS A 127 21.79 -18.31 -8.98
C LYS A 127 21.90 -18.65 -10.46
N GLU A 128 20.87 -19.27 -11.02
CA GLU A 128 20.81 -19.64 -12.44
C GLU A 128 20.85 -18.41 -13.35
N GLN A 129 20.06 -17.37 -13.03
CA GLN A 129 19.92 -16.20 -13.89
C GLN A 129 21.06 -15.19 -13.71
N THR A 130 21.58 -15.02 -12.49
CA THR A 130 22.59 -14.00 -12.19
C THR A 130 24.02 -14.56 -12.09
N GLY A 131 24.16 -15.89 -12.00
CA GLY A 131 25.43 -16.57 -11.74
C GLY A 131 25.95 -16.41 -10.30
N LYS A 132 25.17 -15.76 -9.40
CA LYS A 132 25.56 -15.46 -8.02
C LYS A 132 24.53 -15.99 -7.04
N ASP A 133 24.99 -16.47 -5.89
CA ASP A 133 24.09 -16.82 -4.79
C ASP A 133 23.36 -15.59 -4.27
N PHE A 134 22.15 -15.79 -3.74
CA PHE A 134 21.39 -14.73 -3.07
C PHE A 134 22.18 -14.18 -1.87
N PRO A 135 22.34 -12.85 -1.73
CA PRO A 135 23.17 -12.27 -0.68
C PRO A 135 22.61 -12.60 0.71
N THR A 136 23.42 -13.18 1.58
CA THR A 136 23.04 -13.52 2.97
C THR A 136 23.49 -12.48 3.99
N CYS A 137 24.47 -11.64 3.64
CA CYS A 137 24.93 -10.54 4.47
C CYS A 137 23.94 -9.37 4.40
N ALA A 138 23.39 -8.98 5.56
CA ALA A 138 22.42 -7.90 5.66
C ALA A 138 22.96 -6.54 5.13
N TYR A 139 24.26 -6.28 5.30
CA TYR A 139 24.89 -5.05 4.81
C TYR A 139 25.11 -5.07 3.29
N GLU A 140 25.38 -6.23 2.68
CA GLU A 140 25.44 -6.36 1.22
C GLU A 140 24.05 -6.16 0.61
N GLN A 141 23.02 -6.75 1.24
CA GLN A 141 21.62 -6.52 0.86
C GLN A 141 21.28 -5.02 0.90
N LEU A 142 21.64 -4.33 1.99
CA LEU A 142 21.34 -2.91 2.17
C LEU A 142 21.96 -2.05 1.07
N TRP A 143 23.24 -2.26 0.76
CA TRP A 143 23.92 -1.51 -0.29
C TRP A 143 23.37 -1.84 -1.68
N GLY A 144 23.02 -3.10 -1.95
CA GLY A 144 22.33 -3.48 -3.18
C GLY A 144 21.02 -2.72 -3.36
N ALA A 145 20.18 -2.68 -2.31
CA ALA A 145 18.91 -1.98 -2.33
C ALA A 145 19.08 -0.45 -2.50
N VAL A 146 20.06 0.17 -1.84
CA VAL A 146 20.36 1.60 -2.00
C VAL A 146 20.74 1.93 -3.45
N CYS A 147 21.62 1.13 -4.06
CA CYS A 147 22.00 1.29 -5.46
C CYS A 147 20.82 1.08 -6.41
N ALA A 148 19.98 0.08 -6.15
CA ALA A 148 18.78 -0.17 -6.95
C ALA A 148 17.80 1.00 -6.91
N VAL A 149 17.60 1.64 -5.75
CA VAL A 149 16.76 2.85 -5.65
C VAL A 149 17.33 4.00 -6.48
N PHE A 150 18.64 4.25 -6.44
CA PHE A 150 19.24 5.29 -7.28
C PHE A 150 19.11 4.98 -8.77
N ASN A 151 19.32 3.73 -9.17
CA ASN A 151 19.12 3.29 -10.55
C ASN A 151 17.66 3.47 -10.98
N SER A 152 16.71 3.23 -10.06
CA SER A 152 15.27 3.33 -10.33
C SER A 152 14.82 4.71 -10.83
N TRP A 153 15.56 5.76 -10.47
CA TRP A 153 15.33 7.12 -10.96
C TRP A 153 15.45 7.23 -12.48
N MET A 154 16.30 6.41 -13.10
CA MET A 154 16.56 6.46 -14.54
C MET A 154 15.81 5.38 -15.34
N ASN A 155 14.84 4.70 -14.72
CA ASN A 155 14.01 3.73 -15.40
C ASN A 155 13.09 4.41 -16.42
N GLU A 156 12.75 3.71 -17.51
CA GLU A 156 11.92 4.27 -18.59
C GLU A 156 10.57 4.80 -18.09
N ARG A 157 9.89 4.04 -17.23
CA ARG A 157 8.63 4.45 -16.60
C ARG A 157 8.77 5.76 -15.80
N ALA A 158 9.88 5.92 -15.07
CA ALA A 158 10.14 7.08 -14.23
C ALA A 158 10.47 8.30 -15.11
N ILE A 159 11.26 8.12 -16.17
CA ILE A 159 11.54 9.16 -17.17
C ILE A 159 10.26 9.63 -17.84
N LEU A 160 9.39 8.71 -18.28
CA LEU A 160 8.13 9.05 -18.94
C LEU A 160 7.21 9.83 -17.99
N TYR A 161 7.04 9.33 -16.76
CA TYR A 161 6.24 10.02 -15.74
C TYR A 161 6.76 11.43 -15.46
N ARG A 162 8.07 11.59 -15.30
CA ARG A 162 8.68 12.91 -15.08
C ARG A 162 8.42 13.89 -16.23
N LYS A 163 8.47 13.41 -17.48
CA LYS A 163 8.14 14.24 -18.65
C LYS A 163 6.68 14.68 -18.66
N MET A 164 5.75 13.78 -18.30
CA MET A 164 4.32 14.09 -18.23
C MET A 164 4.00 15.11 -17.11
N GLU A 165 4.64 14.96 -15.95
CA GLU A 165 4.38 15.78 -14.77
C GLU A 165 5.31 17.01 -14.66
N GLY A 166 6.21 17.23 -15.63
CA GLY A 166 7.16 18.34 -15.62
C GLY A 166 8.17 18.30 -14.45
N ILE A 167 8.56 17.10 -14.01
CA ILE A 167 9.53 16.91 -12.92
C ILE A 167 10.95 16.88 -13.48
N PRO A 168 11.86 17.79 -13.06
CA PRO A 168 13.23 17.83 -13.55
C PRO A 168 14.05 16.59 -13.16
N ASP A 169 14.93 16.14 -14.06
CA ASP A 169 15.75 14.95 -13.87
C ASP A 169 16.90 15.17 -12.89
N GLU A 170 17.40 16.41 -12.78
CA GLU A 170 18.50 16.78 -11.89
C GLU A 170 18.15 16.72 -10.40
N TRP A 171 16.87 16.58 -10.03
CA TRP A 171 16.45 16.48 -8.63
C TRP A 171 16.90 15.17 -7.97
N GLY A 172 17.00 14.08 -8.75
CA GLY A 172 17.30 12.76 -8.21
C GLY A 172 16.24 12.22 -7.24
N THR A 173 16.58 11.12 -6.56
CA THR A 173 15.78 10.52 -5.48
C THR A 173 16.65 10.34 -4.23
N ALA A 174 16.04 10.52 -3.06
CA ALA A 174 16.64 10.05 -1.81
C ALA A 174 16.34 8.56 -1.59
N VAL A 175 17.04 7.97 -0.62
CA VAL A 175 16.79 6.63 -0.11
C VAL A 175 16.46 6.71 1.37
N SER A 176 15.26 6.25 1.74
CA SER A 176 14.81 6.14 3.12
C SER A 176 15.00 4.72 3.61
N VAL A 177 15.85 4.54 4.62
CA VAL A 177 16.04 3.26 5.31
C VAL A 177 15.34 3.34 6.66
N GLN A 178 14.33 2.49 6.88
CA GLN A 178 13.47 2.55 8.05
C GLN A 178 13.34 1.17 8.69
N ALA A 179 13.32 1.08 10.01
CA ALA A 179 13.05 -0.18 10.70
C ALA A 179 11.69 -0.76 10.27
N MET A 180 11.63 -2.07 10.03
CA MET A 180 10.36 -2.77 9.82
C MET A 180 9.59 -2.84 11.13
N VAL A 181 8.27 -2.72 10.99
CA VAL A 181 7.29 -3.05 12.02
C VAL A 181 6.22 -3.93 11.39
N PHE A 182 5.65 -4.84 12.18
CA PHE A 182 4.82 -5.94 11.68
C PHE A 182 3.42 -5.86 12.24
N GLY A 183 2.43 -5.71 11.36
CA GLY A 183 1.01 -5.75 11.71
C GLY A 183 0.44 -7.17 11.85
N ASN A 184 1.26 -8.20 11.63
CA ASN A 184 0.89 -9.60 11.52
C ASN A 184 1.58 -10.51 12.57
N MET A 185 1.85 -9.97 13.76
CA MET A 185 2.35 -10.73 14.91
C MET A 185 1.23 -11.23 15.84
N GLY A 186 0.03 -11.45 15.30
CA GLY A 186 -1.15 -11.90 16.04
C GLY A 186 -2.20 -10.81 16.27
N GLU A 187 -3.17 -11.09 17.14
CA GLU A 187 -4.39 -10.28 17.31
C GLU A 187 -4.17 -8.90 17.96
N SER A 188 -3.02 -8.69 18.61
CA SER A 188 -2.60 -7.38 19.14
C SER A 188 -1.86 -6.52 18.10
N SER A 189 -1.77 -6.98 16.87
CA SER A 189 -1.10 -6.29 15.77
C SER A 189 -2.08 -6.00 14.64
N ALA A 190 -1.86 -4.90 13.93
CA ALA A 190 -2.72 -4.46 12.83
C ALA A 190 -1.96 -3.54 11.88
N THR A 191 -2.54 -3.23 10.74
CA THR A 191 -2.04 -2.21 9.81
C THR A 191 -3.22 -1.54 9.11
N GLY A 192 -3.04 -0.29 8.71
CA GLY A 192 -4.12 0.45 8.07
C GLY A 192 -3.65 1.72 7.38
N VAL A 193 -4.60 2.28 6.64
CA VAL A 193 -4.48 3.55 5.92
C VAL A 193 -5.65 4.42 6.35
N CYS A 194 -5.39 5.68 6.67
CA CYS A 194 -6.42 6.59 7.13
C CYS A 194 -6.22 8.03 6.64
N PHE A 195 -7.31 8.77 6.63
CA PHE A 195 -7.37 10.17 6.20
C PHE A 195 -8.00 11.02 7.30
N SER A 196 -7.41 12.19 7.60
CA SER A 196 -7.97 13.10 8.61
C SER A 196 -9.36 13.63 8.23
N ARG A 197 -9.69 13.64 6.94
CA ARG A 197 -11.00 13.98 6.37
C ARG A 197 -11.34 13.05 5.21
N ASP A 198 -12.60 12.99 4.81
CA ASP A 198 -13.03 12.12 3.71
C ASP A 198 -12.44 12.60 2.37
N ALA A 199 -11.61 11.77 1.75
CA ALA A 199 -10.93 12.10 0.51
C ALA A 199 -11.87 12.17 -0.72
N ALA A 200 -13.05 11.56 -0.62
CA ALA A 200 -14.05 11.52 -1.68
C ALA A 200 -15.06 12.68 -1.56
N THR A 201 -15.54 12.96 -0.35
CA THR A 201 -16.60 13.95 -0.09
C THR A 201 -16.09 15.26 0.49
N GLY A 202 -14.94 15.24 1.18
CA GLY A 202 -14.41 16.35 1.95
C GLY A 202 -15.02 16.52 3.33
N GLU A 203 -15.89 15.60 3.78
CA GLU A 203 -16.45 15.61 5.14
C GLU A 203 -15.34 15.62 6.19
N ASP A 204 -15.48 16.49 7.19
CA ASP A 204 -14.57 16.61 8.33
C ASP A 204 -14.80 15.46 9.31
N LEU A 205 -14.44 14.25 8.88
CA LEU A 205 -14.61 13.00 9.60
C LEU A 205 -13.36 12.14 9.41
N PHE A 206 -12.76 11.71 10.52
CA PHE A 206 -11.68 10.73 10.49
C PHE A 206 -12.18 9.41 9.88
N ASN A 207 -11.48 8.92 8.87
CA ASN A 207 -11.88 7.71 8.13
C ASN A 207 -10.66 6.95 7.65
N GLY A 208 -10.87 5.70 7.22
CA GLY A 208 -9.80 4.81 6.84
C GLY A 208 -10.15 3.36 7.08
N GLU A 209 -9.22 2.51 6.68
CA GLU A 209 -9.38 1.07 6.70
C GLU A 209 -8.18 0.41 7.39
N TYR A 210 -8.43 -0.71 8.06
CA TYR A 210 -7.40 -1.48 8.74
C TYR A 210 -7.71 -2.98 8.71
N LEU A 211 -6.68 -3.77 9.00
CA LEU A 211 -6.78 -5.21 9.21
C LEU A 211 -5.95 -5.63 10.43
N ILE A 212 -6.55 -6.46 11.28
CA ILE A 212 -5.86 -7.15 12.38
C ILE A 212 -5.05 -8.31 11.81
N ASN A 213 -3.87 -8.53 12.37
CA ASN A 213 -2.97 -9.62 12.01
C ASN A 213 -2.71 -9.67 10.49
N ALA A 214 -2.22 -8.55 9.94
CA ALA A 214 -2.08 -8.30 8.50
C ALA A 214 -0.87 -7.42 8.18
N GLN A 215 -0.44 -7.41 6.92
CA GLN A 215 0.49 -6.40 6.39
C GLN A 215 -0.22 -5.40 5.48
N GLY A 216 0.42 -4.25 5.22
CA GLY A 216 -0.17 -3.19 4.40
C GLY A 216 -0.60 -3.67 3.01
N GLU A 217 0.09 -4.66 2.45
CA GLU A 217 -0.31 -5.32 1.20
C GLU A 217 -1.70 -5.96 1.28
N ASP A 218 -2.06 -6.60 2.41
CA ASP A 218 -3.36 -7.24 2.58
C ASP A 218 -4.51 -6.24 2.58
N VAL A 219 -4.26 -5.02 3.07
CA VAL A 219 -5.22 -3.91 3.07
C VAL A 219 -5.49 -3.43 1.64
N VAL A 220 -4.45 -3.42 0.79
CA VAL A 220 -4.53 -2.93 -0.59
C VAL A 220 -5.00 -4.01 -1.57
N ALA A 221 -4.63 -5.28 -1.34
CA ALA A 221 -4.91 -6.38 -2.26
C ALA A 221 -6.40 -6.77 -2.32
N GLY A 222 -7.20 -6.40 -1.31
CA GLY A 222 -8.64 -6.67 -1.27
C GLY A 222 -9.01 -8.15 -1.12
N ILE A 223 -8.05 -9.03 -0.78
CA ILE A 223 -8.29 -10.46 -0.51
C ILE A 223 -9.10 -10.62 0.79
N ARG A 224 -8.78 -9.81 1.80
CA ARG A 224 -9.54 -9.69 3.04
C ARG A 224 -10.35 -8.41 2.98
N THR A 225 -11.61 -8.45 3.42
CA THR A 225 -12.44 -7.25 3.55
C THR A 225 -11.82 -6.32 4.59
N PRO A 226 -11.34 -5.12 4.20
CA PRO A 226 -10.81 -4.16 5.16
C PRO A 226 -11.91 -3.69 6.11
N GLN A 227 -11.54 -3.51 7.38
CA GLN A 227 -12.45 -3.02 8.42
C GLN A 227 -12.28 -1.51 8.56
N GLN A 228 -13.33 -0.79 8.95
CA GLN A 228 -13.29 0.67 9.07
C GLN A 228 -12.64 1.09 10.38
N ILE A 229 -11.86 2.18 10.40
CA ILE A 229 -11.22 2.62 11.64
C ILE A 229 -12.21 3.21 12.66
N THR A 230 -13.23 3.94 12.19
CA THR A 230 -14.25 4.57 13.05
C THR A 230 -15.52 3.73 13.10
N LYS A 231 -16.23 3.80 14.23
CA LYS A 231 -17.54 3.14 14.38
C LYS A 231 -18.56 3.69 13.39
N ILE A 232 -18.60 5.00 13.20
CA ILE A 232 -19.50 5.65 12.22
C ILE A 232 -19.20 5.16 10.80
N GLY A 233 -17.92 5.10 10.42
CA GLY A 233 -17.50 4.56 9.12
C GLY A 233 -17.96 3.10 8.95
N SER A 234 -17.74 2.26 9.97
CA SER A 234 -18.16 0.86 9.98
C SER A 234 -19.67 0.70 9.82
N GLN A 235 -20.48 1.53 10.50
CA GLN A 235 -21.94 1.51 10.40
C GLN A 235 -22.42 1.94 9.01
N ARG A 236 -21.85 3.02 8.45
CA ARG A 236 -22.17 3.47 7.07
C ARG A 236 -21.82 2.41 6.04
N TRP A 237 -20.67 1.73 6.20
CA TRP A 237 -20.29 0.61 5.35
C TRP A 237 -21.29 -0.55 5.44
N ALA A 238 -21.71 -0.92 6.66
CA ALA A 238 -22.63 -2.03 6.87
C ALA A 238 -24.00 -1.77 6.21
N GLU A 239 -24.53 -0.55 6.32
CA GLU A 239 -25.77 -0.15 5.61
C GLU A 239 -25.63 -0.30 4.09
N LEU A 240 -24.50 0.13 3.52
CA LEU A 240 -24.23 0.03 2.08
C LEU A 240 -24.02 -1.41 1.61
N ALA A 241 -23.43 -2.25 2.46
CA ALA A 241 -23.17 -3.66 2.20
C ALA A 241 -24.39 -4.56 2.49
N GLY A 242 -25.43 -4.04 3.16
CA GLY A 242 -26.58 -4.84 3.59
C GLY A 242 -26.26 -5.80 4.74
N VAL A 243 -25.27 -5.45 5.58
CA VAL A 243 -24.83 -6.23 6.74
C VAL A 243 -25.54 -5.71 7.99
N SER A 244 -26.03 -6.61 8.85
CA SER A 244 -26.70 -6.21 10.11
C SER A 244 -25.70 -5.67 11.14
N GLU A 245 -26.16 -4.86 12.09
CA GLU A 245 -25.29 -4.35 13.17
C GLU A 245 -24.67 -5.47 14.00
N GLU A 246 -25.39 -6.57 14.24
CA GLU A 246 -24.88 -7.73 14.97
C GLU A 246 -23.77 -8.46 14.21
N GLU A 247 -23.93 -8.61 12.89
CA GLU A 247 -22.89 -9.18 12.04
C GLU A 247 -21.68 -8.25 11.91
N ARG A 248 -21.91 -6.94 11.75
CA ARG A 248 -20.85 -5.93 11.73
C ARG A 248 -20.03 -5.97 13.01
N ALA A 249 -20.66 -5.86 14.18
CA ALA A 249 -19.96 -5.80 15.45
C ALA A 249 -19.16 -7.09 15.76
N SER A 250 -19.62 -8.25 15.27
CA SER A 250 -18.95 -9.54 15.53
C SER A 250 -17.86 -9.90 14.50
N LYS A 251 -18.06 -9.60 13.21
CA LYS A 251 -17.15 -10.01 12.13
C LYS A 251 -16.32 -8.87 11.54
N TYR A 252 -16.83 -7.65 11.61
CA TYR A 252 -16.23 -6.45 11.01
C TYR A 252 -16.18 -5.28 12.01
N PRO A 253 -15.65 -5.49 13.23
CA PRO A 253 -15.59 -4.43 14.23
C PRO A 253 -14.78 -3.25 13.70
N SER A 254 -15.09 -2.04 14.15
CA SER A 254 -14.20 -0.91 13.85
C SER A 254 -12.95 -0.95 14.73
N MET A 255 -11.89 -0.23 14.33
CA MET A 255 -10.69 -0.11 15.18
C MET A 255 -11.03 0.56 16.51
N GLU A 256 -11.93 1.53 16.49
CA GLU A 256 -12.50 2.17 17.68
C GLU A 256 -13.13 1.17 18.67
N GLU A 257 -13.68 0.05 18.19
CA GLU A 257 -14.27 -0.99 19.02
C GLU A 257 -13.27 -2.11 19.38
N ALA A 258 -12.43 -2.53 18.42
CA ALA A 258 -11.50 -3.64 18.60
C ALA A 258 -10.19 -3.26 19.31
N MET A 259 -9.72 -2.03 19.11
CA MET A 259 -8.44 -1.52 19.64
C MET A 259 -8.60 -0.06 20.14
N PRO A 260 -9.48 0.19 21.13
CA PRO A 260 -9.91 1.55 21.50
C PRO A 260 -8.76 2.48 21.92
N GLU A 261 -7.77 1.96 22.66
CA GLU A 261 -6.61 2.76 23.09
C GLU A 261 -5.74 3.19 21.90
N ILE A 262 -5.54 2.29 20.94
CA ILE A 262 -4.77 2.59 19.72
C ILE A 262 -5.53 3.56 18.83
N TYR A 263 -6.85 3.35 18.67
CA TYR A 263 -7.70 4.28 17.93
C TYR A 263 -7.62 5.69 18.52
N LYS A 264 -7.68 5.83 19.84
CA LYS A 264 -7.57 7.13 20.52
C LYS A 264 -6.22 7.80 20.32
N GLU A 265 -5.13 7.02 20.34
CA GLU A 265 -3.80 7.53 20.01
C GLU A 265 -3.72 8.00 18.55
N LEU A 266 -4.25 7.19 17.62
CA LEU A 266 -4.30 7.48 16.20
C LEU A 266 -5.13 8.74 15.89
N ASP A 267 -6.29 8.90 16.52
CA ASP A 267 -7.16 10.08 16.37
C ASP A 267 -6.50 11.37 16.90
N ALA A 268 -5.78 11.29 18.02
CA ALA A 268 -4.99 12.41 18.52
C ALA A 268 -3.85 12.78 17.54
N LEU A 269 -3.19 11.78 16.94
CA LEU A 269 -2.10 11.98 16.00
C LEU A 269 -2.57 12.56 14.67
N GLN A 270 -3.67 12.08 14.09
CA GLN A 270 -4.20 12.66 12.84
C GLN A 270 -4.55 14.13 13.04
N THR A 271 -5.17 14.49 14.18
CA THR A 271 -5.49 15.88 14.52
C THR A 271 -4.22 16.72 14.62
N LYS A 272 -3.16 16.18 15.25
CA LYS A 272 -1.87 16.87 15.37
C LYS A 272 -1.23 17.11 14.01
N LEU A 273 -1.29 16.12 13.12
CA LEU A 273 -0.71 16.21 11.77
C LEU A 273 -1.47 17.21 10.91
N GLU A 274 -2.81 17.18 10.89
CA GLU A 274 -3.62 18.15 10.15
C GLU A 274 -3.39 19.58 10.67
N ASN A 275 -3.27 19.77 11.99
CA ASN A 275 -2.93 21.07 12.57
C ASN A 275 -1.51 21.56 12.20
N HIS A 276 -0.56 20.64 12.09
CA HIS A 276 0.81 20.97 11.74
C HIS A 276 0.97 21.34 10.25
N TYR A 277 0.49 20.47 9.36
CA TYR A 277 0.55 20.66 7.91
C TYR A 277 -0.51 21.63 7.38
N ARG A 278 -1.48 21.96 8.23
CA ARG A 278 -2.64 22.82 7.92
C ARG A 278 -3.48 22.28 6.79
N ASP A 279 -3.45 21.00 6.47
CA ASP A 279 -4.17 20.38 5.36
C ASP A 279 -4.52 18.92 5.67
N MET A 280 -5.55 18.38 5.00
CA MET A 280 -5.94 16.98 5.16
C MET A 280 -4.76 16.04 4.89
N GLN A 281 -4.55 15.08 5.80
CA GLN A 281 -3.46 14.13 5.73
C GLN A 281 -3.96 12.74 5.33
N ASP A 282 -3.18 12.08 4.48
CA ASP A 282 -3.23 10.65 4.16
C ASP A 282 -2.08 9.97 4.90
N MET A 283 -2.40 8.95 5.69
CA MET A 283 -1.54 8.38 6.72
C MET A 283 -1.53 6.85 6.64
N GLU A 284 -0.33 6.27 6.75
CA GLU A 284 -0.14 4.83 6.86
C GLU A 284 0.40 4.49 8.25
N PHE A 285 -0.20 3.49 8.90
CA PHE A 285 0.19 3.07 10.24
C PHE A 285 0.25 1.55 10.39
N THR A 286 1.03 1.12 11.38
CA THR A 286 1.10 -0.27 11.84
C THR A 286 1.04 -0.30 13.35
N VAL A 287 0.28 -1.24 13.88
CA VAL A 287 0.28 -1.62 15.29
C VAL A 287 1.07 -2.90 15.40
N GLN A 288 2.15 -2.90 16.16
CA GLN A 288 2.91 -4.10 16.46
C GLN A 288 2.81 -4.38 17.95
N GLU A 289 2.15 -5.48 18.32
CA GLU A 289 1.99 -5.94 19.70
C GLU A 289 1.47 -4.83 20.65
N GLY A 290 0.41 -4.13 20.23
CA GLY A 290 -0.20 -3.04 21.00
C GLY A 290 0.58 -1.73 21.00
N LYS A 291 1.59 -1.56 20.13
CA LYS A 291 2.30 -0.30 19.94
C LYS A 291 2.01 0.29 18.55
N LEU A 292 1.50 1.52 18.52
CA LEU A 292 1.27 2.27 17.28
C LEU A 292 2.57 2.81 16.68
N TRP A 293 2.70 2.70 15.36
CA TRP A 293 3.78 3.25 14.56
C TRP A 293 3.21 3.92 13.32
N PHE A 294 3.61 5.17 13.08
CA PHE A 294 3.35 5.86 11.81
C PHE A 294 4.46 5.54 10.81
N LEU A 295 4.07 5.13 9.62
CA LEU A 295 4.98 4.78 8.55
C LEU A 295 5.14 5.94 7.56
N GLN A 296 4.03 6.59 7.23
CA GLN A 296 3.98 7.65 6.24
C GLN A 296 2.89 8.66 6.60
N THR A 297 3.11 9.92 6.26
CA THR A 297 2.08 10.95 6.18
C THR A 297 2.37 11.83 4.98
N ARG A 298 1.32 12.30 4.31
CA ARG A 298 1.41 13.27 3.21
C ARG A 298 0.10 14.03 3.12
N ASN A 299 0.11 15.18 2.44
CA ASN A 299 -1.13 15.83 2.05
C ASN A 299 -1.94 14.87 1.17
N GLY A 300 -3.15 14.55 1.62
CA GLY A 300 -3.92 13.46 1.01
C GLY A 300 -4.43 13.85 -0.37
N LYS A 301 -4.29 12.93 -1.32
CA LYS A 301 -4.99 13.04 -2.60
C LYS A 301 -6.49 12.98 -2.34
N ARG A 302 -7.24 13.78 -3.09
CA ARG A 302 -8.67 13.98 -2.91
C ARG A 302 -9.32 14.40 -4.21
N THR A 303 -10.63 14.19 -4.29
CA THR A 303 -11.48 14.58 -5.43
C THR A 303 -11.60 16.10 -5.53
N GLY A 304 -12.02 16.62 -6.68
CA GLY A 304 -12.27 18.05 -6.86
C GLY A 304 -13.30 18.61 -5.87
N ALA A 305 -14.35 17.83 -5.56
CA ALA A 305 -15.36 18.20 -4.56
C ALA A 305 -14.77 18.25 -3.14
N ALA A 306 -14.02 17.22 -2.74
CA ALA A 306 -13.36 17.19 -1.44
C ALA A 306 -12.31 18.31 -1.30
N MET A 307 -11.57 18.62 -2.38
CA MET A 307 -10.59 19.71 -2.43
C MET A 307 -11.22 21.05 -2.06
N VAL A 308 -12.31 21.42 -2.74
CA VAL A 308 -13.00 22.69 -2.48
C VAL A 308 -13.58 22.71 -1.07
N LYS A 309 -14.28 21.64 -0.67
CA LYS A 309 -14.89 21.55 0.67
C LYS A 309 -13.84 21.69 1.78
N ILE A 310 -12.75 20.93 1.72
CA ILE A 310 -11.70 20.96 2.74
C ILE A 310 -11.03 22.35 2.78
N ALA A 311 -10.73 22.97 1.64
CA ALA A 311 -10.14 24.31 1.62
C ALA A 311 -11.04 25.36 2.28
N VAL A 312 -12.35 25.32 2.00
CA VAL A 312 -13.33 26.24 2.59
C VAL A 312 -13.53 25.97 4.09
N ASP A 313 -13.62 24.70 4.49
CA ASP A 313 -13.76 24.32 5.90
C ASP A 313 -12.54 24.78 6.71
N LEU A 314 -11.32 24.56 6.21
CA LEU A 314 -10.07 25.00 6.86
C LEU A 314 -9.99 26.53 6.96
N LEU A 315 -10.50 27.26 5.97
CA LEU A 315 -10.61 28.72 6.01
C LEU A 315 -11.58 29.16 7.11
N HIS A 316 -12.78 28.58 7.16
CA HIS A 316 -13.78 28.88 8.20
C HIS A 316 -13.31 28.51 9.61
N GLN A 317 -12.51 27.44 9.73
CA GLN A 317 -11.86 27.03 10.98
C GLN A 317 -10.67 27.94 11.37
N GLY A 318 -10.29 28.91 10.51
CA GLY A 318 -9.17 29.81 10.74
C GLY A 318 -7.80 29.13 10.67
N MET A 319 -7.71 27.95 10.05
CA MET A 319 -6.46 27.20 9.89
C MET A 319 -5.61 27.75 8.74
N ILE A 320 -6.24 28.35 7.75
CA ILE A 320 -5.60 28.96 6.58
C ILE A 320 -6.28 30.29 6.22
N ASP A 321 -5.59 31.13 5.44
CA ASP A 321 -6.15 32.38 4.90
C ASP A 321 -6.79 32.18 3.51
N GLU A 322 -7.51 33.19 3.02
CA GLU A 322 -8.22 33.15 1.73
C GLU A 322 -7.26 32.87 0.56
N LYS A 323 -6.06 33.45 0.61
CA LYS A 323 -5.03 33.24 -0.41
C LYS A 323 -4.58 31.78 -0.45
N THR A 324 -4.34 31.17 0.71
CA THR A 324 -3.95 29.76 0.82
C THR A 324 -5.08 28.84 0.38
N ALA A 325 -6.32 29.15 0.76
CA ALA A 325 -7.49 28.39 0.31
C ALA A 325 -7.60 28.40 -1.23
N LEU A 326 -7.41 29.56 -1.87
CA LEU A 326 -7.40 29.67 -3.33
C LEU A 326 -6.25 28.87 -3.97
N MET A 327 -5.04 28.93 -3.42
CA MET A 327 -3.87 28.23 -3.95
C MET A 327 -3.93 26.70 -3.80
N ARG A 328 -4.81 26.18 -2.94
CA ARG A 328 -5.03 24.74 -2.76
C ARG A 328 -6.06 24.15 -3.71
N CYS A 329 -6.78 25.00 -4.44
CA CYS A 329 -7.68 24.58 -5.49
C CYS A 329 -6.91 24.47 -6.81
N GLU A 330 -6.48 23.26 -7.15
CA GLU A 330 -5.80 22.98 -8.42
C GLU A 330 -6.78 23.25 -9.60
N PRO A 331 -6.42 24.13 -10.56
CA PRO A 331 -7.33 24.51 -11.64
C PRO A 331 -7.85 23.31 -12.44
N ASN A 332 -6.96 22.37 -12.80
CA ASN A 332 -7.32 21.21 -13.61
C ASN A 332 -8.23 20.22 -12.85
N LYS A 333 -8.24 20.22 -11.51
CA LYS A 333 -9.14 19.37 -10.73
C LYS A 333 -10.55 19.93 -10.61
N LEU A 334 -10.75 21.22 -10.90
CA LEU A 334 -12.10 21.79 -10.94
C LEU A 334 -12.94 21.18 -12.06
N ASP A 335 -12.31 20.67 -13.12
CA ASP A 335 -13.00 19.95 -14.20
C ASP A 335 -13.73 18.69 -13.69
N GLU A 336 -13.25 18.07 -12.60
CA GLU A 336 -13.94 16.93 -11.96
C GLU A 336 -15.34 17.32 -11.45
N LEU A 337 -15.55 18.59 -11.06
CA LEU A 337 -16.86 19.10 -10.66
C LEU A 337 -17.82 19.24 -11.84
N LEU A 338 -17.28 19.28 -13.05
CA LEU A 338 -18.02 19.38 -14.31
C LEU A 338 -18.21 18.01 -14.97
N HIS A 339 -17.68 16.95 -14.36
CA HIS A 339 -17.85 15.60 -14.88
C HIS A 339 -19.33 15.21 -14.96
N PRO A 340 -19.70 14.41 -15.97
CA PRO A 340 -21.06 13.90 -16.08
C PRO A 340 -21.49 13.14 -14.82
N VAL A 341 -22.72 13.38 -14.40
CA VAL A 341 -23.43 12.59 -13.40
C VAL A 341 -24.58 11.85 -14.07
N PHE A 342 -24.96 10.70 -13.53
CA PHE A 342 -26.15 10.01 -14.02
C PHE A 342 -27.40 10.86 -13.76
N ASP A 343 -28.31 10.89 -14.73
CA ASP A 343 -29.65 11.42 -14.49
C ASP A 343 -30.33 10.63 -13.36
N LYS A 344 -30.92 11.33 -12.40
CA LYS A 344 -31.50 10.71 -11.20
C LYS A 344 -32.66 9.78 -11.52
N THR A 345 -33.41 10.06 -12.60
CA THR A 345 -34.54 9.24 -13.02
C THR A 345 -34.05 7.98 -13.71
N ALA A 346 -33.10 8.12 -14.63
CA ALA A 346 -32.45 6.99 -15.30
C ALA A 346 -31.76 6.06 -14.30
N LEU A 347 -31.05 6.62 -13.31
CA LEU A 347 -30.38 5.83 -12.26
C LEU A 347 -31.36 5.01 -11.42
N LYS A 348 -32.52 5.58 -11.06
CA LYS A 348 -33.57 4.86 -10.32
C LYS A 348 -34.22 3.72 -11.13
N GLN A 349 -34.26 3.86 -12.45
CA GLN A 349 -34.83 2.86 -13.35
C GLN A 349 -33.80 1.82 -13.81
N ALA A 350 -32.51 2.10 -13.62
CA ALA A 350 -31.43 1.22 -14.06
C ALA A 350 -31.49 -0.12 -13.33
N LYS A 351 -31.28 -1.20 -14.08
CA LYS A 351 -31.08 -2.54 -13.52
C LYS A 351 -29.67 -2.62 -12.93
N VAL A 352 -29.56 -2.56 -11.60
CA VAL A 352 -28.30 -2.79 -10.90
C VAL A 352 -27.92 -4.26 -11.03
N LEU A 353 -26.76 -4.53 -11.65
CA LEU A 353 -26.24 -5.89 -11.80
C LEU A 353 -25.32 -6.30 -10.63
N THR A 354 -24.53 -5.35 -10.14
CA THR A 354 -23.56 -5.55 -9.05
C THR A 354 -23.28 -4.23 -8.33
N ARG A 355 -22.60 -4.30 -7.18
CA ARG A 355 -22.16 -3.15 -6.37
C ARG A 355 -20.72 -3.41 -5.91
N GLY A 356 -19.90 -2.36 -5.90
CA GLY A 356 -18.53 -2.38 -5.39
C GLY A 356 -18.24 -1.18 -4.49
N LEU A 357 -16.98 -0.96 -4.18
CA LEU A 357 -16.53 0.20 -3.41
C LEU A 357 -16.52 1.47 -4.28
N PRO A 358 -16.96 2.63 -3.76
CA PRO A 358 -16.95 3.90 -4.49
C PRO A 358 -15.53 4.52 -4.52
N ALA A 359 -14.58 3.83 -5.16
CA ALA A 359 -13.16 4.21 -5.13
C ALA A 359 -12.85 5.58 -5.77
N SER A 360 -13.65 6.02 -6.73
CA SER A 360 -13.55 7.34 -7.37
C SER A 360 -14.94 7.85 -7.76
N PRO A 361 -15.27 9.13 -7.55
CA PRO A 361 -16.56 9.68 -7.93
C PRO A 361 -16.67 9.84 -9.46
N GLY A 362 -17.90 9.78 -9.96
CA GLY A 362 -18.22 10.07 -11.37
C GLY A 362 -19.17 9.05 -11.98
N ALA A 363 -19.69 9.37 -13.16
CA ALA A 363 -20.50 8.47 -13.96
C ALA A 363 -19.77 8.12 -15.27
N ALA A 364 -19.57 6.82 -15.51
CA ALA A 364 -18.94 6.31 -16.72
C ALA A 364 -19.92 5.46 -17.54
N THR A 365 -19.87 5.57 -18.86
CA THR A 365 -20.60 4.71 -19.80
C THR A 365 -19.70 4.38 -20.97
N GLY A 366 -19.71 3.12 -21.42
CA GLY A 366 -18.85 2.66 -22.49
C GLY A 366 -18.96 1.16 -22.73
N GLN A 367 -18.23 0.68 -23.73
CA GLN A 367 -18.11 -0.75 -24.02
C GLN A 367 -17.04 -1.37 -23.11
N ILE A 368 -17.24 -2.62 -22.69
CA ILE A 368 -16.30 -3.32 -21.82
C ILE A 368 -15.05 -3.74 -22.61
N VAL A 369 -13.88 -3.50 -22.02
CA VAL A 369 -12.58 -3.99 -22.47
C VAL A 369 -11.81 -4.57 -21.28
N PHE A 370 -10.93 -5.53 -21.52
CA PHE A 370 -10.22 -6.26 -20.45
C PHE A 370 -8.72 -5.93 -20.37
N PHE A 371 -8.16 -5.30 -21.41
CA PHE A 371 -6.75 -4.95 -21.48
C PHE A 371 -6.54 -3.45 -21.73
N ALA A 372 -5.47 -2.90 -21.17
CA ALA A 372 -5.14 -1.48 -21.30
C ALA A 372 -4.82 -1.09 -22.75
N ASP A 373 -4.14 -1.96 -23.50
CA ASP A 373 -3.83 -1.76 -24.92
C ASP A 373 -5.12 -1.62 -25.75
N ASP A 374 -6.11 -2.51 -25.53
CA ASP A 374 -7.42 -2.45 -26.18
C ASP A 374 -8.18 -1.17 -25.81
N ALA A 375 -8.11 -0.76 -24.53
CA ALA A 375 -8.72 0.48 -24.06
C ALA A 375 -8.13 1.70 -24.79
N ALA A 376 -6.80 1.74 -24.97
CA ALA A 376 -6.11 2.80 -25.70
C ALA A 376 -6.46 2.79 -27.19
N GLU A 377 -6.47 1.63 -27.84
CA GLU A 377 -6.85 1.49 -29.25
C GLU A 377 -8.30 1.94 -29.49
N TRP A 378 -9.23 1.48 -28.65
CA TRP A 378 -10.65 1.81 -28.81
C TRP A 378 -10.93 3.28 -28.51
N HIS A 379 -10.21 3.87 -27.54
CA HIS A 379 -10.26 5.30 -27.28
C HIS A 379 -9.75 6.10 -28.49
N ALA A 380 -8.61 5.71 -29.09
CA ALA A 380 -8.08 6.32 -30.31
C ALA A 380 -9.05 6.19 -31.50
N ALA A 381 -9.85 5.12 -31.55
CA ALA A 381 -10.92 4.91 -32.53
C ALA A 381 -12.23 5.67 -32.19
N GLY A 382 -12.24 6.53 -31.16
CA GLY A 382 -13.40 7.35 -30.78
C GLY A 382 -14.50 6.62 -30.00
N LYS A 383 -14.24 5.41 -29.51
CA LYS A 383 -15.20 4.66 -28.67
C LYS A 383 -15.06 5.07 -27.21
N ARG A 384 -16.19 5.05 -26.49
CA ARG A 384 -16.19 5.14 -25.02
C ARG A 384 -16.01 3.75 -24.44
N VAL A 385 -15.10 3.61 -23.49
CA VAL A 385 -14.71 2.31 -22.91
C VAL A 385 -14.89 2.29 -21.40
N VAL A 386 -15.15 1.10 -20.86
CA VAL A 386 -15.08 0.78 -19.43
C VAL A 386 -14.11 -0.39 -19.29
N MET A 387 -12.96 -0.15 -18.68
CA MET A 387 -11.97 -1.20 -18.44
C MET A 387 -12.36 -2.00 -17.19
N VAL A 388 -12.41 -3.32 -17.31
CA VAL A 388 -12.68 -4.25 -16.21
C VAL A 388 -11.48 -5.16 -16.03
N ARG A 389 -10.93 -5.23 -14.81
CA ARG A 389 -9.81 -6.10 -14.46
C ARG A 389 -10.13 -6.97 -13.26
#